data_AF-A0A9J9KXY0-F1
#
_entry.id   AF-A0A9J9KXY0-F1
#
_cell.length_a   1.000
_cell.length_b   1.000
_cell.length_c   1.000
_cell.angle_alpha   90.00
_cell.angle_beta   90.00
_cell.angle_gamma   90.00
#
_symmetry.space_group_name_H-M   'P 1'
#
loop_
_entity.id
_entity.type
_entity.pdbx_description
1 polymer ?
#
loop_
_entity_poly.entity_id
_entity_poly.type
_entity_poly.pdbx_seq_one_letter_code
_entity_poly.pdbx_strand_id
1 'polypeptide(L)'
;MTNEPENNSVENEALPSSYCQNLNELISRQTHLLKDVGDQWCTPDNIFWGINAMFGPLVLDLFSDGQNAKCAAFYTAEDNALTQDWSERLINLNGAAFANPPYSRATQHQEHYITGMRYIMQHASAMREKSGRYVFLIKAATSEVWWPEDADHVAFIRGRIGFDLPSWFTPADEKQIPSGAFFAGAIAVFDKNWRGPAMSYISRKDLEAQGDAFLEQIRREAEKLAGSMQPTTARAAIQEIKQSSSEEETTTVDELPSTEAELPLSKTEIQKASYHTWACACAAFGDKELFTFSESKFAHTWIADSLDNPVLTVVPEKTIEKAKALIAANVELNVSTWVESKNLEHENIRRDMTERLLLILPEMNERYGLSAVEVLEMINTFPETSWHNARSIRVRIREEVERRVDGEEVAA
;
A
#
# COMPACT_ATOMS: atom_id res chain seq x y z
N MET A 1 74.51 -9.47 -5.03
CA MET A 1 73.37 -10.31 -4.61
C MET A 1 72.85 -9.71 -3.32
N THR A 2 72.01 -8.70 -3.46
CA THR A 2 71.36 -8.00 -2.35
C THR A 2 70.00 -8.65 -2.17
N ASN A 3 69.79 -9.27 -1.01
CA ASN A 3 68.52 -9.90 -0.63
C ASN A 3 67.42 -8.84 -0.58
N GLU A 4 66.43 -8.98 -1.46
CA GLU A 4 65.13 -8.32 -1.30
C GLU A 4 64.38 -9.01 -0.16
N PRO A 5 63.66 -8.27 0.70
CA PRO A 5 62.74 -8.89 1.64
C PRO A 5 61.49 -9.32 0.86
N GLU A 6 61.20 -10.63 0.88
CA GLU A 6 59.92 -11.17 0.45
C GLU A 6 58.79 -10.51 1.25
N ASN A 7 58.07 -9.61 0.59
CA ASN A 7 56.82 -9.04 1.08
C ASN A 7 55.73 -10.11 0.98
N ASN A 8 55.73 -11.06 1.91
CA ASN A 8 54.56 -11.92 2.15
C ASN A 8 53.53 -11.14 2.95
N SER A 9 52.86 -10.19 2.28
CA SER A 9 51.55 -9.72 2.71
C SER A 9 50.55 -10.84 2.45
N VAL A 10 50.52 -11.83 3.34
CA VAL A 10 49.39 -12.74 3.46
C VAL A 10 48.24 -11.87 3.92
N GLU A 11 47.39 -11.45 2.98
CA GLU A 11 46.06 -10.96 3.29
C GLU A 11 45.42 -12.01 4.18
N ASN A 12 45.29 -11.67 5.46
CA ASN A 12 44.68 -12.51 6.45
C ASN A 12 43.16 -12.43 6.17
N GLU A 13 42.70 -13.11 5.12
CA GLU A 13 41.28 -13.27 4.83
C GLU A 13 40.66 -13.94 6.04
N ALA A 14 40.03 -13.13 6.89
CA ALA A 14 39.34 -13.60 8.07
C ALA A 14 38.34 -14.68 7.65
N LEU A 15 38.43 -15.85 8.27
CA LEU A 15 37.53 -16.96 7.97
C LEU A 15 36.07 -16.49 8.04
N PRO A 16 35.23 -16.81 7.03
CA PRO A 16 33.84 -16.38 7.02
C PRO A 16 33.10 -16.86 8.28
N SER A 17 32.17 -16.05 8.77
CA SER A 17 31.35 -16.44 9.92
C SER A 17 30.53 -17.69 9.62
N SER A 18 30.19 -18.48 10.64
CA SER A 18 29.30 -19.63 10.46
C SER A 18 27.93 -19.22 9.91
N TYR A 19 27.48 -18.00 10.20
CA TYR A 19 26.28 -17.41 9.62
C TYR A 19 26.43 -17.23 8.10
N CYS A 20 27.51 -16.58 7.63
CA CYS A 20 27.77 -16.38 6.20
C CYS A 20 28.00 -17.72 5.48
N GLN A 21 28.69 -18.68 6.11
CA GLN A 21 28.89 -20.02 5.55
C GLN A 21 27.55 -20.73 5.31
N ASN A 22 26.69 -20.79 6.34
CA ASN A 22 25.37 -21.41 6.22
C ASN A 22 24.49 -20.71 5.18
N LEU A 23 24.57 -19.37 5.08
CA LEU A 23 23.86 -18.59 4.09
C LEU A 23 24.35 -18.91 2.67
N ASN A 24 25.68 -18.94 2.45
CA ASN A 24 26.26 -19.29 1.17
C ASN A 24 25.94 -20.73 0.76
N GLU A 25 25.97 -21.68 1.71
CA GLU A 25 25.51 -23.05 1.47
C GLU A 25 24.04 -23.09 1.06
N LEU A 26 23.17 -22.32 1.70
CA LEU A 26 21.75 -22.21 1.34
C LEU A 26 21.58 -21.66 -0.08
N ILE A 27 22.24 -20.54 -0.40
CA ILE A 27 22.19 -19.88 -1.72
C ILE A 27 22.70 -20.81 -2.83
N SER A 28 23.69 -21.66 -2.53
CA SER A 28 24.29 -22.59 -3.50
C SER A 28 23.40 -23.78 -3.87
N ARG A 29 22.26 -23.98 -3.19
CA ARG A 29 21.37 -25.11 -3.48
C ARG A 29 20.67 -24.92 -4.82
N GLN A 30 20.43 -26.02 -5.52
CA GLN A 30 19.71 -25.99 -6.80
C GLN A 30 18.23 -25.59 -6.62
N THR A 31 17.63 -25.98 -5.48
CA THR A 31 16.25 -25.66 -5.13
C THR A 31 16.10 -25.40 -3.63
N HIS A 32 15.02 -24.70 -3.26
CA HIS A 32 14.83 -24.10 -1.95
C HIS A 32 13.41 -24.34 -1.43
N LEU A 33 13.31 -24.45 -0.11
CA LEU A 33 12.03 -24.49 0.61
C LEU A 33 11.79 -23.14 1.30
N LEU A 34 10.55 -22.65 1.31
CA LEU A 34 10.20 -21.38 1.96
C LEU A 34 10.61 -21.32 3.44
N LYS A 35 10.51 -22.45 4.15
CA LYS A 35 10.91 -22.56 5.55
C LYS A 35 12.42 -22.36 5.79
N ASP A 36 13.24 -22.50 4.76
CA ASP A 36 14.69 -22.40 4.86
C ASP A 36 15.20 -20.98 4.54
N VAL A 37 14.36 -20.10 3.96
CA VAL A 37 14.72 -18.71 3.60
C VAL A 37 15.21 -17.91 4.82
N GLY A 38 14.64 -18.17 5.99
CA GLY A 38 15.13 -17.62 7.26
C GLY A 38 15.16 -16.09 7.28
N ASP A 39 16.35 -15.52 7.47
CA ASP A 39 16.55 -14.08 7.58
C ASP A 39 16.49 -13.32 6.24
N GLN A 40 16.37 -14.03 5.12
CA GLN A 40 16.60 -13.47 3.77
C GLN A 40 15.33 -12.95 3.09
N TRP A 41 14.22 -12.86 3.83
CA TRP A 41 12.99 -12.24 3.34
C TRP A 41 13.19 -10.74 3.07
N CYS A 42 12.83 -10.31 1.87
CA CYS A 42 13.11 -8.97 1.37
C CYS A 42 11.92 -8.03 1.60
N THR A 43 12.20 -6.77 1.96
CA THR A 43 11.14 -5.76 2.04
C THR A 43 10.70 -5.38 0.62
N PRO A 44 9.40 -5.33 0.30
CA PRO A 44 8.94 -4.84 -1.00
C PRO A 44 9.31 -3.38 -1.24
N ASP A 45 9.57 -3.02 -2.50
CA ASP A 45 10.03 -1.67 -2.85
C ASP A 45 9.03 -0.59 -2.43
N ASN A 46 7.73 -0.81 -2.64
CA ASN A 46 6.72 0.15 -2.25
C ASN A 46 6.60 0.30 -0.72
N ILE A 47 6.77 -0.77 0.04
CA ILE A 47 6.86 -0.68 1.50
C ILE A 47 8.08 0.16 1.89
N PHE A 48 9.26 -0.11 1.33
CA PHE A 48 10.46 0.67 1.62
C PHE A 48 10.29 2.15 1.28
N TRP A 49 9.80 2.48 0.07
CA TRP A 49 9.62 3.87 -0.37
C TRP A 49 8.50 4.58 0.39
N GLY A 50 7.45 3.87 0.82
CA GLY A 50 6.46 4.40 1.74
C GLY A 50 7.06 4.79 3.09
N ILE A 51 7.89 3.91 3.67
CA ILE A 51 8.63 4.20 4.91
C ILE A 51 9.58 5.37 4.70
N ASN A 52 10.31 5.41 3.58
CA ASN A 52 11.23 6.49 3.23
C ASN A 52 10.52 7.83 3.11
N ALA A 53 9.34 7.86 2.50
CA ALA A 53 8.56 9.08 2.36
C ALA A 53 8.08 9.64 3.72
N MET A 54 7.87 8.77 4.73
CA MET A 54 7.42 9.17 6.06
C MET A 54 8.57 9.52 7.02
N PHE A 55 9.66 8.76 6.98
CA PHE A 55 10.73 8.79 8.00
C PHE A 55 12.13 9.05 7.42
N GLY A 56 12.22 9.24 6.11
CA GLY A 56 13.47 9.47 5.39
C GLY A 56 14.00 10.91 5.46
N PRO A 57 15.01 11.24 4.63
CA PRO A 57 15.62 10.37 3.62
C PRO A 57 16.39 9.20 4.24
N LEU A 58 16.12 7.99 3.77
CA LEU A 58 16.84 6.75 4.08
C LEU A 58 17.97 6.58 3.07
N VAL A 59 19.19 6.45 3.57
CA VAL A 59 20.42 6.53 2.76
C VAL A 59 21.39 5.38 3.04
N LEU A 60 21.12 4.57 4.07
CA LEU A 60 21.93 3.42 4.47
C LEU A 60 21.01 2.23 4.77
N ASP A 61 21.24 1.08 4.14
CA ASP A 61 20.54 -0.17 4.48
C ASP A 61 21.41 -1.04 5.39
N LEU A 62 20.95 -1.31 6.60
CA LEU A 62 21.77 -1.97 7.62
C LEU A 62 21.89 -3.48 7.41
N PHE A 63 20.94 -4.13 6.73
CA PHE A 63 20.91 -5.58 6.61
C PHE A 63 20.51 -5.99 5.19
N SER A 64 21.51 -6.24 4.34
CA SER A 64 21.32 -6.63 2.94
C SER A 64 22.18 -7.84 2.57
N ASP A 65 21.79 -8.58 1.55
CA ASP A 65 22.65 -9.57 0.87
C ASP A 65 23.42 -8.95 -0.32
N GLY A 66 23.32 -7.64 -0.49
CA GLY A 66 23.88 -6.85 -1.60
C GLY A 66 23.01 -6.84 -2.86
N GLN A 67 22.15 -7.84 -3.07
CA GLN A 67 21.20 -7.87 -4.19
C GLN A 67 19.86 -7.24 -3.82
N ASN A 68 19.45 -7.33 -2.55
CA ASN A 68 18.18 -6.80 -2.05
C ASN A 68 18.26 -5.39 -1.45
N ALA A 69 19.43 -4.74 -1.52
CA ALA A 69 19.70 -3.46 -0.88
C ALA A 69 18.69 -2.38 -1.33
N LYS A 70 18.17 -1.63 -0.35
CA LYS A 70 17.23 -0.52 -0.62
C LYS A 70 17.89 0.85 -0.72
N CYS A 71 19.16 0.95 -0.33
CA CYS A 71 19.97 2.15 -0.40
C CYS A 71 21.27 1.87 -1.15
N ALA A 72 21.84 2.90 -1.78
CA ALA A 72 23.13 2.78 -2.46
C ALA A 72 24.28 2.40 -1.49
N ALA A 73 24.20 2.87 -0.24
CA ALA A 73 25.07 2.40 0.83
C ALA A 73 24.34 1.32 1.64
N PHE A 74 25.03 0.21 1.89
CA PHE A 74 24.50 -0.89 2.70
C PHE A 74 25.62 -1.63 3.45
N TYR A 75 25.24 -2.55 4.31
CA TYR A 75 26.11 -3.56 4.92
C TYR A 75 25.62 -4.97 4.59
N THR A 76 26.54 -5.87 4.24
CA THR A 76 26.27 -7.30 4.13
C THR A 76 26.51 -8.05 5.44
N ALA A 77 26.19 -9.35 5.45
CA ALA A 77 26.52 -10.22 6.57
C ALA A 77 28.04 -10.29 6.82
N GLU A 78 28.85 -10.22 5.76
CA GLU A 78 30.32 -10.16 5.81
C GLU A 78 30.82 -8.84 6.40
N ASP A 79 30.21 -7.70 6.02
CA ASP A 79 30.55 -6.40 6.62
C ASP A 79 30.22 -6.34 8.12
N ASN A 80 29.24 -7.14 8.54
CA ASN A 80 28.64 -7.19 9.87
C ASN A 80 28.26 -5.80 10.39
N ALA A 81 27.01 -5.39 10.16
CA ALA A 81 26.54 -4.09 10.62
C ALA A 81 26.78 -3.83 12.13
N LEU A 82 26.77 -4.84 13.01
CA LEU A 82 26.92 -4.64 14.46
C LEU A 82 28.36 -4.33 14.91
N THR A 83 29.36 -4.44 14.04
CA THR A 83 30.72 -3.97 14.32
C THR A 83 30.96 -2.54 13.87
N GLN A 84 29.99 -1.94 13.18
CA GLN A 84 30.14 -0.66 12.51
C GLN A 84 29.59 0.49 13.35
N ASP A 85 30.22 1.67 13.25
CA ASP A 85 29.63 2.91 13.76
C ASP A 85 28.69 3.50 12.72
N TRP A 86 27.39 3.18 12.85
CA TRP A 86 26.38 3.67 11.91
C TRP A 86 26.25 5.19 11.95
N SER A 87 26.47 5.80 13.12
CA SER A 87 26.30 7.25 13.29
C SER A 87 27.36 8.02 12.50
N GLU A 88 28.60 7.54 12.50
CA GLU A 88 29.69 8.11 11.70
C GLU A 88 29.41 7.98 10.19
N ARG A 89 28.93 6.81 9.75
CA ARG A 89 28.57 6.62 8.33
C ARG A 89 27.45 7.56 7.89
N LEU A 90 26.46 7.82 8.75
CA LEU A 90 25.36 8.73 8.44
C LEU A 90 25.76 10.21 8.39
N ILE A 91 26.82 10.64 9.08
CA ILE A 91 27.37 12.00 8.94
C ILE A 91 27.75 12.28 7.49
N ASN A 92 28.36 11.31 6.81
CA ASN A 92 28.79 11.44 5.42
C ASN A 92 27.63 11.28 4.42
N LEU A 93 26.65 10.46 4.74
CA LEU A 93 25.51 10.17 3.84
C LEU A 93 24.36 11.17 3.98
N ASN A 94 24.32 11.95 5.06
CA ASN A 94 23.33 12.99 5.34
C ASN A 94 21.87 12.49 5.25
N GLY A 95 21.54 11.51 6.09
CA GLY A 95 20.20 10.93 6.17
C GLY A 95 20.05 9.95 7.34
N ALA A 96 19.16 8.98 7.19
CA ALA A 96 18.90 7.93 8.16
C ALA A 96 19.19 6.53 7.60
N ALA A 97 19.36 5.57 8.50
CA ALA A 97 19.49 4.17 8.11
C ALA A 97 18.15 3.43 8.19
N PHE A 98 17.93 2.52 7.27
CA PHE A 98 16.83 1.58 7.22
C PHE A 98 17.28 0.20 7.70
N ALA A 99 16.38 -0.57 8.31
CA ALA A 99 16.63 -1.96 8.66
C ALA A 99 15.37 -2.82 8.54
N ASN A 100 15.52 -3.94 7.84
CA ASN A 100 14.71 -5.15 7.96
C ASN A 100 15.60 -6.24 8.57
N PRO A 101 15.63 -6.38 9.91
CA PRO A 101 16.69 -7.11 10.60
C PRO A 101 16.51 -8.64 10.54
N PRO A 102 17.61 -9.41 10.69
CA PRO A 102 17.56 -10.86 10.87
C PRO A 102 16.95 -11.25 12.23
N TYR A 103 16.02 -12.22 12.21
CA TYR A 103 15.31 -12.73 13.39
C TYR A 103 15.91 -14.04 13.94
N SER A 104 16.91 -14.60 13.26
CA SER A 104 17.61 -15.78 13.73
C SER A 104 18.16 -15.60 15.15
N ARG A 105 18.39 -16.74 15.80
CA ARG A 105 19.02 -16.75 17.12
C ARG A 105 20.36 -16.05 17.06
N ALA A 106 20.67 -15.32 18.13
CA ALA A 106 21.91 -14.60 18.26
C ALA A 106 23.12 -15.49 17.94
N THR A 107 23.89 -15.06 16.95
CA THR A 107 25.09 -15.74 16.48
C THR A 107 26.26 -14.77 16.58
N GLN A 108 27.39 -15.24 17.10
CA GLN A 108 28.61 -14.46 17.22
C GLN A 108 29.67 -14.93 16.24
N HIS A 109 30.51 -14.00 15.82
CA HIS A 109 31.75 -14.24 15.12
C HIS A 109 32.82 -13.30 15.68
N GLN A 110 33.95 -13.86 16.10
CA GLN A 110 35.06 -13.10 16.69
C GLN A 110 34.59 -12.15 17.81
N GLU A 111 33.81 -12.69 18.76
CA GLU A 111 33.23 -11.97 19.92
C GLU A 111 32.16 -10.91 19.59
N HIS A 112 31.91 -10.63 18.32
CA HIS A 112 30.87 -9.69 17.88
C HIS A 112 29.62 -10.45 17.44
N TYR A 113 28.45 -9.94 17.79
CA TYR A 113 27.20 -10.46 17.24
C TYR A 113 27.10 -10.11 15.75
N ILE A 114 26.47 -10.98 14.97
CA ILE A 114 26.07 -10.72 13.57
C ILE A 114 24.55 -10.62 13.48
N THR A 115 23.85 -11.56 14.13
CA THR A 115 22.38 -11.59 14.17
C THR A 115 21.87 -11.61 15.61
N GLY A 116 20.55 -11.48 15.74
CA GLY A 116 19.84 -11.55 17.01
C GLY A 116 19.27 -10.19 17.42
N MET A 117 17.94 -10.08 17.36
CA MET A 117 17.19 -8.85 17.58
C MET A 117 17.57 -8.08 18.85
N ARG A 118 17.87 -8.78 19.96
CA ARG A 118 18.30 -8.13 21.22
C ARG A 118 19.54 -7.25 21.01
N TYR A 119 20.57 -7.78 20.34
CA TYR A 119 21.83 -7.07 20.14
C TYR A 119 21.70 -6.01 19.05
N ILE A 120 20.86 -6.25 18.05
CA ILE A 120 20.53 -5.26 17.02
C ILE A 120 19.86 -4.03 17.63
N MET A 121 18.86 -4.22 18.49
CA MET A 121 18.15 -3.12 19.16
C MET A 121 19.05 -2.40 20.17
N GLN A 122 19.91 -3.14 20.88
CA GLN A 122 20.92 -2.54 21.76
C GLN A 122 21.90 -1.65 20.98
N HIS A 123 22.38 -2.11 19.82
CA HIS A 123 23.28 -1.33 18.97
C HIS A 123 22.58 -0.11 18.39
N ALA A 124 21.33 -0.24 17.93
CA ALA A 124 20.52 0.89 17.48
C ALA A 124 20.39 1.98 18.54
N SER A 125 20.13 1.58 19.79
CA SER A 125 20.04 2.50 20.93
C SER A 125 21.37 3.20 21.19
N ALA A 126 22.50 2.47 21.16
CA ALA A 126 23.83 3.04 21.33
C ALA A 126 24.21 4.02 20.20
N MET A 127 23.88 3.69 18.95
CA MET A 127 24.15 4.55 17.80
C MET A 127 23.24 5.80 17.81
N ARG A 128 22.01 5.67 18.32
CA ARG A 128 21.11 6.81 18.54
C ARG A 128 21.66 7.80 19.55
N GLU A 129 22.32 7.33 20.63
CA GLU A 129 22.98 8.25 21.58
C GLU A 129 24.11 9.07 20.93
N LYS A 130 24.64 8.61 19.80
CA LYS A 130 25.59 9.34 18.95
C LYS A 130 24.91 10.22 17.89
N SER A 131 23.62 10.51 18.05
CA SER A 131 22.80 11.36 17.16
C SER A 131 22.47 10.80 15.77
N GLY A 132 22.69 9.51 15.52
CA GLY A 132 22.22 8.89 14.28
C GLY A 132 20.71 8.62 14.29
N ARG A 133 20.12 8.53 13.10
CA ARG A 133 18.69 8.25 12.90
C ARG A 133 18.47 6.89 12.25
N TYR A 134 17.63 6.06 12.85
CA TYR A 134 17.42 4.67 12.44
C TYR A 134 15.94 4.32 12.36
N VAL A 135 15.54 3.67 11.27
CA VAL A 135 14.14 3.30 10.99
C VAL A 135 14.08 1.79 10.73
N PHE A 136 13.44 1.07 11.64
CA PHE A 136 13.36 -0.40 11.64
C PHE A 136 11.96 -0.87 11.27
N LEU A 137 11.85 -1.69 10.22
CA LEU A 137 10.64 -2.47 9.93
C LEU A 137 10.70 -3.79 10.71
N ILE A 138 9.88 -3.91 11.76
CA ILE A 138 9.94 -5.05 12.69
C ILE A 138 8.57 -5.66 12.97
N LYS A 139 8.56 -6.88 13.50
CA LYS A 139 7.37 -7.48 14.08
C LYS A 139 6.93 -6.67 15.31
N ALA A 140 5.65 -6.33 15.39
CA ALA A 140 5.01 -5.86 16.60
C ALA A 140 4.96 -7.01 17.63
N ALA A 141 5.97 -7.07 18.50
CA ALA A 141 6.21 -8.19 19.39
C ALA A 141 6.48 -7.71 20.82
N THR A 142 5.50 -7.03 21.42
CA THR A 142 5.63 -6.41 22.76
C THR A 142 5.90 -7.41 23.89
N SER A 143 5.73 -8.71 23.65
CA SER A 143 6.10 -9.79 24.59
C SER A 143 7.58 -10.19 24.51
N GLU A 144 8.29 -9.76 23.47
CA GLU A 144 9.67 -10.11 23.24
C GLU A 144 10.61 -9.15 23.99
N VAL A 145 11.66 -9.72 24.57
CA VAL A 145 12.71 -8.99 25.31
C VAL A 145 13.52 -7.99 24.49
N TRP A 146 13.39 -8.04 23.16
CA TRP A 146 14.06 -7.12 22.24
C TRP A 146 13.14 -6.01 21.75
N TRP A 147 11.85 -6.03 22.11
CA TRP A 147 10.93 -4.96 21.73
C TRP A 147 11.49 -3.60 22.19
N PRO A 148 11.67 -2.62 21.29
CA PRO A 148 12.40 -1.40 21.62
C PRO A 148 11.49 -0.40 22.35
N GLU A 149 11.40 -0.55 23.67
CA GLU A 149 10.63 0.37 24.53
C GLU A 149 11.21 1.79 24.56
N ASP A 150 12.48 1.96 24.17
CA ASP A 150 13.21 3.23 24.14
C ASP A 150 13.26 3.89 22.74
N ALA A 151 12.54 3.33 21.76
CA ALA A 151 12.34 3.99 20.47
C ALA A 151 11.58 5.33 20.65
N ASP A 152 11.97 6.35 19.87
CA ASP A 152 11.34 7.68 19.94
C ASP A 152 9.95 7.71 19.29
N HIS A 153 9.73 6.82 18.32
CA HIS A 153 8.44 6.61 17.70
C HIS A 153 8.23 5.14 17.35
N VAL A 154 7.02 4.64 17.60
CA VAL A 154 6.58 3.35 17.05
C VAL A 154 5.29 3.54 16.27
N ALA A 155 5.32 3.27 14.97
CA ALA A 155 4.14 3.26 14.12
C ALA A 155 3.67 1.82 13.89
N PHE A 156 2.50 1.45 14.41
CA PHE A 156 1.94 0.12 14.21
C PHE A 156 1.25 0.01 12.85
N ILE A 157 1.54 -1.06 12.10
CA ILE A 157 1.01 -1.25 10.76
C ILE A 157 -0.31 -2.02 10.82
N ARG A 158 -1.39 -1.39 10.35
CA ARG A 158 -2.69 -2.03 10.17
C ARG A 158 -2.69 -2.80 8.85
N GLY A 159 -2.67 -4.12 8.96
CA GLY A 159 -2.55 -5.06 7.84
C GLY A 159 -1.29 -5.91 7.96
N ARG A 160 -1.22 -6.99 7.18
CA ARG A 160 -0.06 -7.90 7.14
C ARG A 160 0.76 -7.61 5.89
N ILE A 161 2.03 -7.27 6.08
CA ILE A 161 2.96 -7.07 4.96
C ILE A 161 3.32 -8.44 4.38
N GLY A 162 3.23 -8.58 3.07
CA GLY A 162 3.90 -9.66 2.35
C GLY A 162 5.34 -9.26 2.11
N PHE A 163 6.29 -10.16 2.37
CA PHE A 163 7.69 -9.94 2.06
C PHE A 163 8.06 -10.69 0.78
N ASP A 164 9.01 -10.14 0.03
CA ASP A 164 9.49 -10.73 -1.20
C ASP A 164 10.52 -11.81 -0.93
N LEU A 165 10.61 -12.76 -1.85
CA LEU A 165 11.67 -13.76 -1.85
C LEU A 165 12.97 -13.14 -2.40
N PRO A 166 14.13 -13.58 -1.90
CA PRO A 166 15.40 -13.13 -2.45
C PRO A 166 15.57 -13.61 -3.90
N SER A 167 16.36 -12.88 -4.69
CA SER A 167 16.57 -13.13 -6.13
C SER A 167 17.13 -14.53 -6.44
N TRP A 168 17.86 -15.14 -5.51
CA TRP A 168 18.43 -16.47 -5.65
C TRP A 168 17.45 -17.60 -5.30
N PHE A 169 16.25 -17.30 -4.77
CA PHE A 169 15.29 -18.32 -4.40
C PHE A 169 14.75 -19.05 -5.63
N THR A 170 14.96 -20.36 -5.66
CA THR A 170 14.40 -21.27 -6.67
C THR A 170 13.48 -22.29 -5.98
N PRO A 171 12.16 -22.32 -6.24
CA PRO A 171 11.22 -23.18 -5.51
C PRO A 171 11.49 -24.67 -5.77
N ALA A 172 11.47 -25.48 -4.70
CA ALA A 172 11.64 -26.94 -4.81
C ALA A 172 10.42 -27.66 -5.41
N ASP A 173 9.23 -27.10 -5.27
CA ASP A 173 7.98 -27.62 -5.83
C ASP A 173 6.92 -26.50 -5.96
N GLU A 174 5.80 -26.81 -6.62
CA GLU A 174 4.67 -25.89 -6.83
C GLU A 174 3.99 -25.42 -5.52
N LYS A 175 4.31 -26.03 -4.37
CA LYS A 175 3.77 -25.63 -3.07
C LYS A 175 4.57 -24.52 -2.41
N GLN A 176 5.73 -24.15 -2.95
CA GLN A 176 6.58 -23.08 -2.42
C GLN A 176 6.08 -21.69 -2.83
N ILE A 177 4.79 -21.41 -2.60
CA ILE A 177 4.15 -20.12 -2.87
C ILE A 177 4.18 -19.27 -1.60
N PRO A 178 4.81 -18.08 -1.60
CA PRO A 178 4.85 -17.21 -0.45
C PRO A 178 3.43 -16.75 -0.06
N SER A 179 3.20 -16.59 1.24
CA SER A 179 1.96 -16.01 1.78
C SER A 179 2.31 -14.78 2.62
N GLY A 180 1.33 -13.91 2.86
CA GLY A 180 1.54 -12.72 3.69
C GLY A 180 2.09 -13.08 5.07
N ALA A 181 2.89 -12.19 5.67
CA ALA A 181 3.48 -12.47 6.97
C ALA A 181 2.40 -12.80 8.01
N PHE A 182 2.63 -13.85 8.80
CA PHE A 182 1.71 -14.28 9.85
C PHE A 182 1.71 -13.35 11.08
N PHE A 183 2.52 -12.29 11.07
CA PHE A 183 2.73 -11.41 12.21
C PHE A 183 2.37 -9.94 11.92
N ALA A 184 2.00 -9.21 12.97
CA ALA A 184 1.77 -7.76 12.88
C ALA A 184 3.10 -7.02 12.69
N GLY A 185 3.14 -6.01 11.83
CA GLY A 185 4.32 -5.17 11.61
C GLY A 185 4.26 -3.86 12.40
N ALA A 186 5.42 -3.29 12.68
CA ALA A 186 5.61 -1.96 13.23
C ALA A 186 6.87 -1.32 12.63
N ILE A 187 6.89 0.01 12.58
CA ILE A 187 8.08 0.80 12.23
C ILE A 187 8.57 1.47 13.51
N ALA A 188 9.75 1.09 13.98
CA ALA A 188 10.40 1.71 15.13
C ALA A 188 11.43 2.75 14.65
N VAL A 189 11.33 3.98 15.17
CA VAL A 189 12.22 5.08 14.84
C VAL A 189 13.04 5.44 16.07
N PHE A 190 14.35 5.46 15.89
CA PHE A 190 15.32 5.96 16.85
C PHE A 190 15.85 7.28 16.30
N ASP A 191 15.42 8.39 16.88
CA ASP A 191 15.78 9.76 16.53
C ASP A 191 15.62 10.69 17.75
N LYS A 192 16.73 11.11 18.36
CA LYS A 192 16.72 12.08 19.49
C LYS A 192 16.03 13.41 19.15
N ASN A 193 15.95 13.74 17.87
CA ASN A 193 15.31 14.95 17.37
C ASN A 193 13.83 14.75 17.02
N TRP A 194 13.27 13.56 17.24
CA TRP A 194 11.84 13.33 17.06
C TRP A 194 11.03 14.27 17.95
N ARG A 195 10.01 14.90 17.36
CA ARG A 195 9.06 15.80 18.04
C ARG A 195 7.60 15.40 17.84
N GLY A 196 7.36 14.30 17.12
CA GLY A 196 6.03 13.75 16.91
C GLY A 196 5.52 12.97 18.13
N PRO A 197 4.35 12.34 18.02
CA PRO A 197 3.85 11.46 19.07
C PRO A 197 4.79 10.27 19.26
N ALA A 198 4.82 9.65 20.45
CA ALA A 198 5.62 8.43 20.69
C ALA A 198 5.07 7.21 19.93
N MET A 199 3.80 7.25 19.53
CA MET A 199 3.13 6.14 18.88
C MET A 199 2.13 6.61 17.83
N SER A 200 1.99 5.85 16.75
CA SER A 200 0.99 6.09 15.70
C SER A 200 0.52 4.77 15.08
N TYR A 201 -0.41 4.87 14.13
CA TYR A 201 -0.84 3.75 13.30
C TYR A 201 -0.77 4.15 11.84
N ILE A 202 -0.30 3.23 11.00
CA ILE A 202 -0.22 3.40 9.54
C ILE A 202 -0.96 2.23 8.90
N SER A 203 -1.81 2.48 7.91
CA SER A 203 -2.40 1.42 7.11
C SER A 203 -1.35 0.84 6.16
N ARG A 204 -1.26 -0.49 6.06
CA ARG A 204 -0.41 -1.16 5.05
C ARG A 204 -0.71 -0.63 3.66
N LYS A 205 -1.99 -0.44 3.33
CA LYS A 205 -2.41 0.03 2.00
C LYS A 205 -1.93 1.45 1.72
N ASP A 206 -1.94 2.31 2.73
CA ASP A 206 -1.50 3.69 2.59
C ASP A 206 0.02 3.73 2.42
N LEU A 207 0.75 2.87 3.15
CA LEU A 207 2.19 2.70 3.02
C LEU A 207 2.58 2.21 1.62
N GLU A 208 1.88 1.17 1.11
CA GLU A 208 2.04 0.65 -0.26
C GLU A 208 1.75 1.75 -1.29
N ALA A 209 0.61 2.43 -1.18
CA ALA A 209 0.21 3.48 -2.12
C ALA A 209 1.18 4.67 -2.14
N GLN A 210 1.67 5.08 -0.97
CA GLN A 210 2.66 6.15 -0.86
C GLN A 210 3.99 5.76 -1.52
N GLY A 211 4.42 4.52 -1.34
CA GLY A 211 5.60 3.99 -2.01
C GLY A 211 5.44 3.86 -3.51
N ASP A 212 4.31 3.35 -3.97
CA ASP A 212 3.99 3.24 -5.40
C ASP A 212 4.00 4.63 -6.07
N ALA A 213 3.40 5.64 -5.42
CA ALA A 213 3.42 7.01 -5.89
C ALA A 213 4.84 7.60 -5.95
N PHE A 214 5.68 7.31 -4.96
CA PHE A 214 7.07 7.74 -4.94
C PHE A 214 7.86 7.10 -6.09
N LEU A 215 7.72 5.79 -6.28
CA LEU A 215 8.38 5.05 -7.36
C LEU A 215 7.95 5.55 -8.74
N GLU A 216 6.67 5.85 -8.93
CA GLU A 216 6.16 6.39 -10.18
C GLU A 216 6.76 7.76 -10.50
N GLN A 217 6.92 8.63 -9.49
CA GLN A 217 7.63 9.90 -9.66
C GLN A 217 9.09 9.69 -10.07
N ILE A 218 9.80 8.74 -9.45
CA ILE A 218 11.18 8.40 -9.82
C ILE A 218 11.25 7.95 -11.29
N ARG A 219 10.37 7.02 -11.70
CA ARG A 219 10.35 6.49 -13.08
C ARG A 219 10.09 7.60 -14.09
N ARG A 220 9.10 8.45 -13.83
CA ARG A 220 8.77 9.57 -14.70
C ARG A 220 9.93 10.56 -14.86
N GLU A 221 10.64 10.89 -13.79
CA GLU A 221 11.81 11.77 -13.88
C GLU A 221 13.00 11.09 -14.55
N ALA A 222 13.22 9.79 -14.32
CA ALA A 222 14.24 9.01 -15.01
C ALA A 222 13.99 8.95 -16.54
N GLU A 223 12.75 8.76 -16.96
CA GLU A 223 12.34 8.78 -18.37
C GLU A 223 12.57 10.14 -19.03
N LYS A 224 12.24 11.24 -18.33
CA LYS A 224 12.53 12.61 -18.83
C LYS A 224 14.03 12.83 -19.03
N LEU A 225 14.85 12.39 -18.07
CA LEU A 225 16.31 12.50 -18.17
C LEU A 225 16.85 11.65 -19.33
N ALA A 226 16.39 10.41 -19.47
CA ALA A 226 16.77 9.53 -20.58
C ALA A 226 16.33 10.09 -21.96
N GLY A 227 15.13 10.66 -22.05
CA GLY A 227 14.61 11.31 -23.25
C GLY A 227 15.38 12.58 -23.64
N SER A 228 15.97 13.28 -22.67
CA SER A 228 16.82 14.46 -22.90
C SER A 228 18.25 14.12 -23.36
N MET A 229 18.68 12.85 -23.27
CA MET A 229 20.05 12.39 -23.56
C MET A 229 20.25 11.81 -24.97
N GLN A 230 19.29 11.94 -25.90
CA GLN A 230 19.49 11.55 -27.31
C GLN A 230 20.45 12.52 -28.03
N PRO A 231 21.59 12.06 -28.60
CA PRO A 231 22.54 12.94 -29.27
C PRO A 231 21.98 13.53 -30.57
N THR A 232 22.21 14.83 -30.74
CA THR A 232 21.67 15.73 -31.77
C THR A 232 22.30 15.53 -33.16
N THR A 233 22.41 14.31 -33.67
CA THR A 233 22.98 14.06 -35.02
C THR A 233 22.31 12.90 -35.74
N ALA A 234 21.05 13.07 -36.16
CA ALA A 234 20.45 12.22 -37.21
C ALA A 234 19.20 12.83 -37.88
N ARG A 235 19.00 14.15 -37.85
CA ARG A 235 17.79 14.79 -38.41
C ARG A 235 18.03 15.53 -39.73
N ALA A 236 18.90 15.00 -40.59
CA ALA A 236 19.20 15.61 -41.89
C ALA A 236 19.20 14.66 -43.10
N ALA A 237 18.89 13.36 -42.97
CA ALA A 237 19.05 12.40 -44.07
C ALA A 237 17.80 11.61 -44.49
N ILE A 238 16.62 11.87 -43.93
CA ILE A 238 15.38 11.13 -44.28
C ILE A 238 14.26 12.08 -44.71
N GLN A 239 14.61 13.05 -45.57
CA GLN A 239 13.64 13.95 -46.17
C GLN A 239 13.83 14.02 -47.69
N GLU A 240 14.08 12.88 -48.34
CA GLU A 240 14.12 12.81 -49.81
C GLU A 240 13.52 11.54 -50.44
N ILE A 241 12.88 10.64 -49.68
CA ILE A 241 12.24 9.44 -50.24
C ILE A 241 10.80 9.30 -49.71
N LYS A 242 9.96 10.30 -49.99
CA LYS A 242 8.50 10.21 -49.80
C LYS A 242 7.76 10.87 -50.97
N GLN A 243 8.05 10.43 -52.19
CA GLN A 243 7.14 10.52 -53.33
C GLN A 243 7.19 9.21 -54.10
N SER A 244 6.00 8.66 -54.37
CA SER A 244 5.73 7.25 -54.76
C SER A 244 5.92 6.31 -53.55
N SER A 245 4.99 5.47 -53.15
CA SER A 245 3.78 4.94 -53.78
C SER A 245 2.86 4.44 -52.66
N SER A 246 1.56 4.48 -52.92
CA SER A 246 0.50 3.77 -52.21
C SER A 246 0.73 2.26 -52.23
N GLU A 247 0.43 1.57 -51.13
CA GLU A 247 -0.59 0.50 -51.02
C GLU A 247 -0.41 -0.28 -49.70
N GLU A 248 -1.52 -0.85 -49.28
CA GLU A 248 -1.77 -1.61 -48.05
C GLU A 248 -0.88 -2.86 -47.96
N GLU A 249 -0.41 -3.21 -46.76
CA GLU A 249 -0.69 -4.51 -46.12
C GLU A 249 -0.08 -4.61 -44.72
N THR A 250 -0.86 -5.26 -43.86
CA THR A 250 -0.61 -5.81 -42.53
C THR A 250 0.80 -6.32 -42.23
N THR A 251 1.29 -6.09 -41.01
CA THR A 251 2.02 -7.09 -40.19
C THR A 251 2.20 -6.62 -38.74
N THR A 252 1.55 -7.38 -37.84
CA THR A 252 1.97 -7.87 -36.51
C THR A 252 3.23 -7.27 -35.85
N VAL A 253 3.06 -6.78 -34.63
CA VAL A 253 4.15 -6.60 -33.65
C VAL A 253 3.93 -7.60 -32.50
N ASP A 254 4.99 -8.34 -32.20
CA ASP A 254 5.10 -9.36 -31.16
C ASP A 254 4.84 -8.82 -29.74
N GLU A 255 3.94 -9.49 -29.03
CA GLU A 255 3.78 -9.47 -27.57
C GLU A 255 4.50 -10.69 -26.97
N LEU A 256 5.11 -10.52 -25.79
CA LEU A 256 5.51 -11.58 -24.85
C LEU A 256 5.44 -11.02 -23.41
N PRO A 257 5.09 -11.83 -22.39
CA PRO A 257 3.71 -11.93 -21.93
C PRO A 257 3.51 -11.41 -20.50
N SER A 258 2.40 -10.71 -20.27
CA SER A 258 1.88 -10.39 -18.93
C SER A 258 0.62 -11.22 -18.66
N THR A 259 0.74 -12.27 -17.84
CA THR A 259 -0.38 -13.11 -17.43
C THR A 259 -1.05 -12.58 -16.17
N GLU A 260 -2.08 -11.76 -16.35
CA GLU A 260 -3.47 -12.03 -15.90
C GLU A 260 -4.35 -10.95 -16.53
N ALA A 261 -5.30 -11.34 -17.37
CA ALA A 261 -6.22 -10.41 -18.03
C ALA A 261 -7.21 -9.88 -16.98
N GLU A 262 -6.97 -8.68 -16.46
CA GLU A 262 -7.96 -7.94 -15.66
C GLU A 262 -9.18 -7.63 -16.55
N LEU A 263 -10.23 -8.44 -16.43
CA LEU A 263 -11.45 -8.26 -17.20
C LEU A 263 -12.11 -6.91 -16.85
N PRO A 264 -12.52 -6.09 -17.85
CA PRO A 264 -13.22 -4.84 -17.59
C PRO A 264 -14.58 -5.10 -16.94
N LEU A 265 -14.95 -4.24 -16.00
CA LEU A 265 -16.21 -4.32 -15.24
C LEU A 265 -17.33 -3.58 -15.97
N SER A 266 -18.52 -4.18 -16.07
CA SER A 266 -19.64 -3.51 -16.72
C SER A 266 -20.27 -2.43 -15.84
N LYS A 267 -20.77 -1.37 -16.48
CA LYS A 267 -21.56 -0.31 -15.84
C LYS A 267 -22.68 -0.86 -14.96
N THR A 268 -23.43 -1.83 -15.48
CA THR A 268 -24.55 -2.43 -14.76
C THR A 268 -24.14 -3.22 -13.52
N GLU A 269 -22.97 -3.86 -13.54
CA GLU A 269 -22.46 -4.60 -12.38
C GLU A 269 -22.00 -3.63 -11.28
N ILE A 270 -21.30 -2.56 -11.66
CA ILE A 270 -20.86 -1.54 -10.70
C ILE A 270 -22.06 -0.83 -10.08
N GLN A 271 -23.06 -0.43 -10.88
CA GLN A 271 -24.28 0.21 -10.38
C GLN A 271 -25.06 -0.67 -9.40
N LYS A 272 -25.16 -1.98 -9.69
CA LYS A 272 -25.82 -2.95 -8.80
C LYS A 272 -25.07 -3.13 -7.48
N ALA A 273 -23.74 -3.15 -7.52
CA ALA A 273 -22.91 -3.30 -6.32
C ALA A 273 -22.90 -2.01 -5.48
N SER A 274 -22.72 -0.85 -6.11
CA SER A 274 -22.73 0.46 -5.47
C SER A 274 -22.93 1.56 -6.52
N TYR A 275 -24.10 2.20 -6.48
CA TYR A 275 -24.37 3.34 -7.35
C TYR A 275 -23.41 4.51 -7.10
N HIS A 276 -22.97 4.69 -5.85
CA HIS A 276 -21.98 5.71 -5.51
C HIS A 276 -20.67 5.46 -6.26
N THR A 277 -20.21 4.19 -6.29
CA THR A 277 -19.00 3.76 -7.02
C THR A 277 -19.13 4.07 -8.50
N TRP A 278 -20.24 3.70 -9.11
CA TRP A 278 -20.45 4.04 -10.51
C TRP A 278 -20.46 5.55 -10.74
N ALA A 279 -21.13 6.34 -9.88
CA ALA A 279 -21.19 7.80 -10.03
C ALA A 279 -19.81 8.44 -9.94
N CYS A 280 -18.94 7.95 -9.06
CA CYS A 280 -17.55 8.40 -8.93
C CYS A 280 -16.70 8.02 -10.16
N ALA A 281 -16.83 6.79 -10.66
CA ALA A 281 -16.17 6.35 -11.88
C ALA A 281 -16.62 7.18 -13.10
N CYS A 282 -17.94 7.38 -13.24
CA CYS A 282 -18.55 8.15 -14.33
C CYS A 282 -18.16 9.63 -14.27
N ALA A 283 -18.09 10.21 -13.07
CA ALA A 283 -17.66 11.58 -12.89
C ALA A 283 -16.21 11.78 -13.36
N ALA A 284 -15.31 10.88 -12.96
CA ALA A 284 -13.87 10.97 -13.23
C ALA A 284 -13.48 10.57 -14.67
N PHE A 285 -14.11 9.54 -15.22
CA PHE A 285 -13.67 8.92 -16.49
C PHE A 285 -14.70 9.04 -17.62
N GLY A 286 -15.90 9.55 -17.34
CA GLY A 286 -17.00 9.65 -18.30
C GLY A 286 -17.97 8.47 -18.21
N ASP A 287 -19.15 8.63 -18.83
CA ASP A 287 -20.15 7.56 -18.87
C ASP A 287 -19.74 6.53 -19.94
N LYS A 288 -19.44 5.30 -19.49
CA LYS A 288 -18.96 4.20 -20.33
C LYS A 288 -19.74 2.94 -19.98
N GLU A 289 -19.89 2.04 -20.95
CA GLU A 289 -20.48 0.72 -20.73
C GLU A 289 -19.53 -0.24 -20.00
N LEU A 290 -18.22 -0.06 -20.19
CA LEU A 290 -17.15 -0.84 -19.54
C LEU A 290 -16.15 0.10 -18.88
N PHE A 291 -15.79 -0.22 -17.63
CA PHE A 291 -14.74 0.45 -16.88
C PHE A 291 -13.57 -0.52 -16.70
N THR A 292 -12.35 -0.01 -16.80
CA THR A 292 -11.18 -0.83 -16.47
C THR A 292 -11.18 -1.16 -14.97
N PHE A 293 -10.47 -2.21 -14.58
CA PHE A 293 -10.29 -2.51 -13.16
C PHE A 293 -9.68 -1.32 -12.40
N SER A 294 -8.72 -0.61 -13.01
CA SER A 294 -8.12 0.60 -12.45
C SER A 294 -9.11 1.77 -12.28
N GLU A 295 -10.01 2.01 -13.24
CA GLU A 295 -11.05 3.05 -13.16
C GLU A 295 -12.09 2.74 -12.07
N SER A 296 -12.51 1.47 -11.98
CA SER A 296 -13.41 1.01 -10.92
C SER A 296 -12.72 1.09 -9.55
N LYS A 297 -11.46 0.69 -9.46
CA LYS A 297 -10.65 0.77 -8.23
C LYS A 297 -10.49 2.21 -7.76
N PHE A 298 -10.21 3.14 -8.67
CA PHE A 298 -10.17 4.58 -8.36
C PHE A 298 -11.47 5.06 -7.71
N ALA A 299 -12.63 4.68 -8.26
CA ALA A 299 -13.91 5.09 -7.71
C ALA A 299 -14.21 4.48 -6.34
N HIS A 300 -13.83 3.22 -6.12
CA HIS A 300 -13.92 2.58 -4.80
C HIS A 300 -13.01 3.27 -3.78
N THR A 301 -11.78 3.61 -4.16
CA THR A 301 -10.83 4.31 -3.29
C THR A 301 -11.32 5.71 -2.95
N TRP A 302 -11.85 6.45 -3.93
CA TRP A 302 -12.43 7.77 -3.70
C TRP A 302 -13.58 7.71 -2.68
N ILE A 303 -14.53 6.80 -2.83
CA ILE A 303 -15.67 6.71 -1.90
C ILE A 303 -15.27 6.22 -0.51
N ALA A 304 -14.35 5.26 -0.43
CA ALA A 304 -13.87 4.72 0.83
C ALA A 304 -13.10 5.76 1.66
N ASP A 305 -12.53 6.77 0.99
CA ASP A 305 -11.89 7.93 1.58
C ASP A 305 -12.93 8.97 2.02
N SER A 306 -13.48 9.71 1.06
CA SER A 306 -14.57 10.66 1.27
C SER A 306 -15.12 11.08 -0.07
N LEU A 307 -16.45 11.01 -0.24
CA LEU A 307 -17.09 11.55 -1.43
C LEU A 307 -16.85 13.07 -1.55
N ASP A 308 -16.98 13.80 -0.45
CA ASP A 308 -16.98 15.27 -0.42
C ASP A 308 -15.58 15.87 -0.33
N ASN A 309 -14.69 15.27 0.46
CA ASN A 309 -13.37 15.82 0.76
C ASN A 309 -12.31 14.71 0.71
N PRO A 310 -12.05 14.13 -0.48
CA PRO A 310 -11.08 13.05 -0.59
C PRO A 310 -9.66 13.56 -0.31
N VAL A 311 -8.98 12.87 0.60
CA VAL A 311 -7.61 13.16 1.04
C VAL A 311 -6.61 12.14 0.46
N LEU A 312 -7.03 10.89 0.27
CA LEU A 312 -6.24 9.78 -0.27
C LEU A 312 -6.18 9.79 -1.80
N THR A 313 -7.26 10.18 -2.47
CA THR A 313 -7.33 10.29 -3.94
C THR A 313 -7.53 11.74 -4.34
N VAL A 314 -6.58 12.35 -5.06
CA VAL A 314 -6.73 13.75 -5.50
C VAL A 314 -7.80 13.83 -6.59
N VAL A 315 -9.00 14.26 -6.20
CA VAL A 315 -10.14 14.46 -7.12
C VAL A 315 -10.40 15.95 -7.29
N PRO A 316 -10.44 16.47 -8.55
CA PRO A 316 -10.80 17.87 -8.78
C PRO A 316 -12.19 18.21 -8.24
N GLU A 317 -12.35 19.40 -7.67
CA GLU A 317 -13.62 19.86 -7.08
C GLU A 317 -14.81 19.75 -8.05
N LYS A 318 -14.62 20.08 -9.33
CA LYS A 318 -15.65 19.92 -10.38
C LYS A 318 -16.07 18.46 -10.61
N THR A 319 -15.14 17.52 -10.42
CA THR A 319 -15.42 16.08 -10.53
C THR A 319 -16.22 15.61 -9.32
N ILE A 320 -15.91 16.13 -8.12
CA ILE A 320 -16.67 15.87 -6.89
C ILE A 320 -18.11 16.36 -7.05
N GLU A 321 -18.31 17.60 -7.49
CA GLU A 321 -19.64 18.17 -7.74
C GLU A 321 -20.44 17.32 -8.73
N LYS A 322 -19.80 16.84 -9.81
CA LYS A 322 -20.44 15.99 -10.81
C LYS A 322 -20.88 14.64 -10.23
N ALA A 323 -20.06 13.99 -9.40
CA ALA A 323 -20.45 12.74 -8.76
C ALA A 323 -21.63 12.94 -7.79
N LYS A 324 -21.59 14.00 -6.98
CA LYS A 324 -22.68 14.36 -6.06
C LYS A 324 -23.99 14.62 -6.79
N ALA A 325 -23.94 15.31 -7.93
CA ALA A 325 -25.12 15.56 -8.76
C ALA A 325 -25.73 14.26 -9.31
N LEU A 326 -24.88 13.31 -9.77
CA LEU A 326 -25.33 11.99 -10.23
C LEU A 326 -25.99 11.18 -9.11
N ILE A 327 -25.40 11.20 -7.92
CA ILE A 327 -25.95 10.50 -6.74
C ILE A 327 -27.30 11.11 -6.34
N ALA A 328 -27.39 12.45 -6.25
CA ALA A 328 -28.63 13.14 -5.92
C ALA A 328 -29.76 12.83 -6.92
N ALA A 329 -29.47 12.90 -8.22
CA ALA A 329 -30.43 12.58 -9.27
C ALA A 329 -30.94 11.13 -9.18
N ASN A 330 -30.08 10.18 -8.81
CA ASN A 330 -30.49 8.79 -8.59
C ASN A 330 -31.39 8.62 -7.36
N VAL A 331 -31.10 9.33 -6.27
CA VAL A 331 -31.98 9.33 -5.09
C VAL A 331 -33.36 9.88 -5.46
N GLU A 332 -33.42 11.00 -6.18
CA GLU A 332 -34.69 11.58 -6.67
C GLU A 332 -35.46 10.62 -7.58
N LEU A 333 -34.77 9.92 -8.48
CA LEU A 333 -35.39 8.93 -9.36
C LEU A 333 -35.96 7.74 -8.56
N ASN A 334 -35.22 7.22 -7.59
CA ASN A 334 -35.67 6.12 -6.75
C ASN A 334 -36.89 6.49 -5.91
N VAL A 335 -36.88 7.70 -5.31
CA VAL A 335 -38.03 8.21 -4.56
C VAL A 335 -39.23 8.40 -5.46
N SER A 336 -39.06 9.03 -6.62
CA SER A 336 -40.17 9.28 -7.56
C SER A 336 -40.79 7.97 -8.04
N THR A 337 -39.96 7.00 -8.44
CA THR A 337 -40.40 5.67 -8.85
C THR A 337 -41.13 4.94 -7.73
N TRP A 338 -40.61 5.02 -6.50
CA TRP A 338 -41.25 4.41 -5.33
C TRP A 338 -42.61 5.06 -5.03
N VAL A 339 -42.69 6.39 -5.04
CA VAL A 339 -43.94 7.12 -4.79
C VAL A 339 -44.98 6.82 -5.87
N GLU A 340 -44.58 6.73 -7.14
CA GLU A 340 -45.44 6.33 -8.25
C GLU A 340 -45.93 4.88 -8.13
N SER A 341 -45.10 3.99 -7.59
CA SER A 341 -45.51 2.62 -7.29
C SER A 341 -46.57 2.52 -6.18
N LYS A 342 -46.73 3.59 -5.37
CA LYS A 342 -47.73 3.63 -4.31
C LYS A 342 -49.04 4.19 -4.86
N ASN A 343 -50.13 3.56 -4.48
CA ASN A 343 -51.48 3.95 -4.90
C ASN A 343 -51.98 5.20 -4.15
N LEU A 344 -51.22 6.30 -4.22
CA LEU A 344 -51.52 7.57 -3.56
C LEU A 344 -52.44 8.42 -4.44
N GLU A 345 -53.64 8.73 -3.94
CA GLU A 345 -54.78 9.23 -4.73
C GLU A 345 -54.59 10.61 -5.36
N HIS A 346 -53.70 11.46 -4.82
CA HIS A 346 -53.53 12.85 -5.27
C HIS A 346 -52.06 13.24 -5.50
N GLU A 347 -51.83 14.06 -6.53
CA GLU A 347 -50.51 14.62 -6.86
C GLU A 347 -49.90 15.42 -5.71
N ASN A 348 -50.72 16.18 -4.97
CA ASN A 348 -50.27 16.91 -3.79
C ASN A 348 -49.73 15.99 -2.69
N ILE A 349 -50.35 14.81 -2.50
CA ILE A 349 -49.92 13.81 -1.52
C ILE A 349 -48.61 13.14 -1.99
N ARG A 350 -48.50 12.86 -3.29
CA ARG A 350 -47.28 12.32 -3.89
C ARG A 350 -46.11 13.29 -3.74
N ARG A 351 -46.29 14.57 -4.06
CA ARG A 351 -45.27 15.62 -3.90
C ARG A 351 -44.82 15.76 -2.44
N ASP A 352 -45.78 15.84 -1.53
CA ASP A 352 -45.53 15.94 -0.08
C ASP A 352 -44.82 14.68 0.47
N MET A 353 -45.12 13.48 -0.06
CA MET A 353 -44.38 12.26 0.25
C MET A 353 -42.95 12.30 -0.31
N THR A 354 -42.76 12.73 -1.56
CA THR A 354 -41.44 12.90 -2.18
C THR A 354 -40.57 13.86 -1.36
N GLU A 355 -41.10 15.05 -1.03
CA GLU A 355 -40.38 16.05 -0.24
C GLU A 355 -39.99 15.52 1.15
N ARG A 356 -40.90 14.79 1.82
CA ARG A 356 -40.59 14.13 3.09
C ARG A 356 -39.48 13.09 2.97
N LEU A 357 -39.53 12.23 1.95
CA LEU A 357 -38.53 11.19 1.76
C LEU A 357 -37.16 11.80 1.46
N LEU A 358 -37.09 12.78 0.56
CA LEU A 358 -35.84 13.48 0.25
C LEU A 358 -35.24 14.22 1.45
N LEU A 359 -36.07 14.66 2.41
CA LEU A 359 -35.60 15.22 3.68
C LEU A 359 -34.99 14.16 4.61
N ILE A 360 -35.57 12.96 4.67
CA ILE A 360 -35.20 11.93 5.66
C ILE A 360 -34.01 11.09 5.18
N LEU A 361 -33.93 10.78 3.89
CA LEU A 361 -32.93 9.84 3.35
C LEU A 361 -31.48 10.26 3.65
N PRO A 362 -31.07 11.54 3.52
CA PRO A 362 -29.72 11.96 3.89
C PRO A 362 -29.41 11.71 5.37
N GLU A 363 -30.38 11.98 6.26
CA GLU A 363 -30.22 11.75 7.71
C GLU A 363 -30.04 10.25 8.02
N MET A 364 -30.75 9.38 7.30
CA MET A 364 -30.66 7.93 7.52
C MET A 364 -29.34 7.36 7.01
N ASN A 365 -28.84 7.87 5.88
CA ASN A 365 -27.53 7.51 5.35
C ASN A 365 -26.41 7.97 6.31
N GLU A 366 -26.45 9.21 6.79
CA GLU A 366 -25.42 9.75 7.70
C GLU A 366 -25.41 9.02 9.05
N ARG A 367 -26.59 8.74 9.60
CA ARG A 367 -26.70 8.19 10.96
C ARG A 367 -26.55 6.66 11.03
N TYR A 368 -27.00 5.96 9.98
CA TYR A 368 -27.12 4.50 10.00
C TYR A 368 -26.44 3.82 8.80
N GLY A 369 -25.86 4.57 7.85
CA GLY A 369 -25.23 4.00 6.65
C GLY A 369 -26.21 3.39 5.65
N LEU A 370 -27.51 3.68 5.76
CA LEU A 370 -28.56 3.08 4.95
C LEU A 370 -28.70 3.78 3.60
N SER A 371 -28.65 3.01 2.52
CA SER A 371 -28.93 3.50 1.17
C SER A 371 -30.40 3.87 1.00
N ALA A 372 -30.69 4.71 -0.01
CA ALA A 372 -32.06 5.14 -0.27
C ALA A 372 -33.01 3.97 -0.57
N VAL A 373 -32.52 2.93 -1.26
CA VAL A 373 -33.31 1.73 -1.58
C VAL A 373 -33.66 0.97 -0.31
N GLU A 374 -32.71 0.73 0.59
CA GLU A 374 -32.94 0.02 1.85
C GLU A 374 -33.96 0.75 2.73
N VAL A 375 -33.89 2.08 2.80
CA VAL A 375 -34.87 2.87 3.54
C VAL A 375 -36.26 2.77 2.92
N LEU A 376 -36.38 2.86 1.60
CA LEU A 376 -37.65 2.72 0.89
C LEU A 376 -38.25 1.31 1.03
N GLU A 377 -37.41 0.29 1.09
CA GLU A 377 -37.81 -1.09 1.40
C GLU A 377 -38.30 -1.24 2.85
N MET A 378 -37.62 -0.63 3.82
CA MET A 378 -38.10 -0.60 5.21
C MET A 378 -39.45 0.11 5.32
N ILE A 379 -39.65 1.22 4.62
CA ILE A 379 -40.93 1.95 4.67
C ILE A 379 -42.09 1.07 4.17
N ASN A 380 -41.84 0.14 3.23
CA ASN A 380 -42.87 -0.80 2.77
C ASN A 380 -43.38 -1.74 3.87
N THR A 381 -42.60 -1.97 4.94
CA THR A 381 -43.01 -2.83 6.06
C THR A 381 -43.81 -2.06 7.12
N PHE A 382 -43.80 -0.73 7.06
CA PHE A 382 -44.50 0.10 8.02
C PHE A 382 -45.98 0.23 7.65
N PRO A 383 -46.89 0.33 8.64
CA PRO A 383 -48.27 0.68 8.38
C PRO A 383 -48.37 2.00 7.62
N GLU A 384 -49.27 2.10 6.63
CA GLU A 384 -49.45 3.32 5.82
C GLU A 384 -49.76 4.56 6.67
N THR A 385 -50.41 4.38 7.83
CA THR A 385 -50.68 5.45 8.81
C THR A 385 -49.41 6.11 9.36
N SER A 386 -48.27 5.44 9.24
CA SER A 386 -46.94 5.93 9.66
C SER A 386 -46.31 6.87 8.64
N TRP A 387 -46.77 6.85 7.38
CA TRP A 387 -46.12 7.52 6.25
C TRP A 387 -46.41 9.03 6.20
N HIS A 388 -47.48 9.48 6.88
CA HIS A 388 -47.95 10.87 6.81
C HIS A 388 -47.03 11.90 7.49
N ASN A 389 -46.10 11.46 8.33
CA ASN A 389 -45.23 12.36 9.08
C ASN A 389 -43.78 11.86 9.10
N ALA A 390 -42.85 12.74 8.76
CA ALA A 390 -41.42 12.47 8.79
C ALA A 390 -40.91 12.03 10.19
N ARG A 391 -41.50 12.53 11.28
CA ARG A 391 -41.15 12.08 12.64
C ARG A 391 -41.52 10.60 12.84
N SER A 392 -42.69 10.19 12.37
CA SER A 392 -43.16 8.80 12.50
C SER A 392 -42.29 7.85 11.69
N ILE A 393 -41.94 8.22 10.45
CA ILE A 393 -41.03 7.45 9.61
C ILE A 393 -39.66 7.28 10.29
N ARG A 394 -39.06 8.37 10.81
CA ARG A 394 -37.76 8.30 11.53
C ARG A 394 -37.79 7.37 12.73
N VAL A 395 -38.85 7.43 13.54
CA VAL A 395 -38.99 6.56 14.72
C VAL A 395 -39.06 5.10 14.31
N ARG A 396 -39.86 4.77 13.28
CA ARG A 396 -39.99 3.40 12.78
C ARG A 396 -38.68 2.86 12.19
N ILE A 397 -37.96 3.67 11.42
CA ILE A 397 -36.64 3.28 10.89
C ILE A 397 -35.68 2.99 12.05
N ARG A 398 -35.65 3.85 13.07
CA ARG A 398 -34.81 3.62 14.26
C ARG A 398 -35.17 2.32 14.96
N GLU A 399 -36.45 2.09 15.26
CA GLU A 399 -36.93 0.86 15.91
C GLU A 399 -36.58 -0.38 15.09
N GLU A 400 -36.64 -0.30 13.76
CA GLU A 400 -36.26 -1.38 12.87
C GLU A 400 -34.75 -1.65 12.91
N VAL A 401 -33.92 -0.61 12.88
CA VAL A 401 -32.46 -0.72 12.99
C VAL A 401 -32.05 -1.29 14.34
N GLU A 402 -32.60 -0.78 15.45
CA GLU A 402 -32.31 -1.27 16.80
C GLU A 402 -32.68 -2.76 16.95
N ARG A 403 -33.84 -3.18 16.42
CA ARG A 403 -34.25 -4.59 16.44
C ARG A 403 -33.32 -5.52 15.67
N ARG A 404 -32.73 -5.04 14.57
CA ARG A 404 -31.77 -5.83 13.78
C ARG A 404 -30.46 -6.04 14.53
N VAL A 405 -30.00 -5.03 15.26
CA VAL A 405 -28.79 -5.11 16.10
C VAL A 405 -29.00 -6.06 17.28
N ASP A 406 -30.13 -5.96 17.99
CA ASP A 406 -30.44 -6.85 19.12
C ASP A 406 -30.64 -8.32 18.68
N GLY A 407 -31.09 -8.55 17.44
CA GLY A 407 -31.24 -9.89 16.88
C GLY A 407 -29.92 -10.59 16.55
N GLU A 408 -28.85 -9.84 16.25
CA GLU A 408 -27.51 -10.39 15.97
C GLU A 408 -26.77 -10.76 17.26
N GLU A 409 -26.94 -10.02 18.36
CA GLU A 409 -26.36 -10.36 19.68
C GLU A 409 -26.96 -11.62 20.32
N VAL A 410 -28.19 -11.99 19.97
CA VAL A 410 -28.85 -13.22 20.48
C VAL A 410 -28.48 -14.46 19.65
N ALA A 411 -27.93 -14.28 18.44
CA ALA A 411 -27.55 -15.36 17.53
C ALA A 411 -26.05 -15.71 17.57
N ALA A 412 -25.22 -14.89 18.23
CA ALA A 412 -23.81 -15.13 18.50
C ALA A 412 -23.59 -15.78 19.88
#